data_AF-A0A7C6T2N1-F1
#
_entry.id   AF-A0A7C6T2N1-F1
#
_cell.length_a   1.000
_cell.length_b   1.000
_cell.length_c   1.000
_cell.angle_alpha   90.00
_cell.angle_beta   90.00
_cell.angle_gamma   90.00
#
_symmetry.space_group_name_H-M   'P 1'
#
loop_
_entity.id
_entity.type
_entity.pdbx_description
1 polymer ?
#
loop_
_entity_poly.entity_id
_entity_poly.type
_entity_poly.pdbx_seq_one_letter_code
_entity_poly.pdbx_strand_id
1 'polypeptide(L)'
;MSRSRKYRSLTVLVLFLLLLGTAVSCSSNQELVGSWVITETDDSAFAAGMIFEFREDKSLLITTGYADLDPEEKESFDAAYRDVSLTYRSSPDGTLNITMSIPQKGSLLIRMSYELTGDRLAVTDEDGLTLIFSRQ
;
A
#
# COMPACT_ATOMS: atom_id res chain seq x y z
N MET A 1 -22.38 41.38 41.94
CA MET A 1 -21.60 40.14 41.75
C MET A 1 -21.90 39.57 40.37
N SER A 2 -21.02 39.74 39.37
CA SER A 2 -21.17 39.07 38.06
C SER A 2 -19.81 38.88 37.39
N ARG A 3 -18.88 38.24 38.12
CA ARG A 3 -17.59 37.81 37.54
C ARG A 3 -17.64 36.38 37.01
N SER A 4 -18.59 35.55 37.44
CA SER A 4 -18.65 34.12 37.10
C SER A 4 -19.10 33.79 35.67
N ARG A 5 -19.76 34.71 34.96
CA ARG A 5 -20.27 34.47 33.59
C ARG A 5 -19.19 34.48 32.51
N LYS A 6 -18.13 35.30 32.67
CA LYS A 6 -17.07 35.45 31.66
C LYS A 6 -16.10 34.27 31.65
N TYR A 7 -15.78 33.71 32.82
CA TYR A 7 -14.92 32.53 32.92
C TYR A 7 -15.55 31.29 32.30
N ARG A 8 -16.87 31.11 32.47
CA ARG A 8 -17.61 29.95 31.94
C ARG A 8 -17.60 29.88 30.41
N SER A 9 -17.58 31.04 29.73
CA SER A 9 -17.51 31.12 28.26
C SER A 9 -16.09 30.85 27.73
N LEU A 10 -15.06 31.24 28.49
CA LEU A 10 -13.67 30.99 28.11
C LEU A 10 -13.31 29.50 28.26
N THR A 11 -13.85 28.82 29.28
CA THR A 11 -13.59 27.39 29.51
C THR A 11 -14.12 26.52 28.37
N VAL A 12 -15.27 26.84 27.81
CA VAL A 12 -15.89 26.07 26.70
C VAL A 12 -15.08 26.23 25.40
N LEU A 13 -14.57 27.43 25.11
CA LEU A 13 -13.77 27.69 23.91
C LEU A 13 -12.42 26.93 23.95
N VAL A 14 -11.77 26.90 25.12
CA VAL A 14 -10.51 26.17 25.32
C VAL A 14 -10.74 24.65 25.23
N LEU A 15 -11.87 24.14 25.74
CA LEU A 15 -12.23 22.71 25.62
C LEU A 15 -12.49 22.30 24.16
N PHE A 16 -13.09 23.19 23.36
CA PHE A 16 -13.37 22.94 21.94
C PHE A 16 -12.09 22.94 21.09
N LEU A 17 -11.14 23.82 21.41
CA LEU A 17 -9.81 23.86 20.77
C LEU A 17 -8.93 22.65 21.15
N LEU A 18 -9.08 22.12 22.37
CA LEU A 18 -8.40 20.89 22.81
C LEU A 18 -8.95 19.63 22.12
N LEU A 19 -10.24 19.60 21.78
CA LEU A 19 -10.86 18.50 21.02
C LEU A 19 -10.48 18.51 19.52
N LEU A 20 -10.08 19.66 18.98
CA LEU A 20 -9.57 19.78 17.60
C LEU A 20 -8.09 19.38 17.48
N GLY A 21 -7.37 19.27 18.60
CA GLY A 21 -5.93 18.99 18.62
C GLY A 21 -5.53 17.51 18.59
N THR A 22 -6.48 16.57 18.64
CA THR A 22 -6.18 15.12 18.66
C THR A 22 -6.43 14.40 17.34
N ALA A 23 -6.70 15.12 16.25
CA ALA A 23 -6.46 14.57 14.90
C ALA A 23 -4.95 14.58 14.59
N VAL A 24 -4.14 14.12 15.54
CA VAL A 24 -2.83 13.56 15.21
C VAL A 24 -3.21 12.26 14.51
N SER A 25 -3.39 12.34 13.19
CA SER A 25 -3.30 11.17 12.35
C SER A 25 -2.02 10.49 12.79
N CYS A 26 -2.20 9.36 13.46
CA CYS A 26 -1.11 8.46 13.78
C CYS A 26 -0.65 7.99 12.41
N SER A 27 0.27 8.75 11.81
CA SER A 27 1.11 8.30 10.72
C SER A 27 1.98 7.21 11.35
N SER A 28 1.34 6.08 11.66
CA SER A 28 2.03 4.83 11.85
C SER A 28 2.87 4.67 10.60
N ASN A 29 4.17 4.41 10.76
CA ASN A 29 4.94 3.83 9.68
C ASN A 29 4.19 2.57 9.25
N GLN A 30 3.39 2.70 8.19
CA GLN A 30 2.58 1.64 7.63
C GLN A 30 3.52 0.77 6.82
N GLU A 31 4.28 -0.05 7.53
CA GLU A 31 5.24 -0.92 6.91
C GLU A 31 4.47 -2.02 6.17
N LEU A 32 4.65 -2.06 4.84
CA LEU A 32 4.01 -3.01 3.95
C LEU A 32 4.51 -4.44 4.14
N VAL A 33 5.52 -4.64 4.99
CA VAL A 33 6.15 -5.95 5.19
C VAL A 33 5.11 -7.03 5.50
N GLY A 34 5.22 -8.14 4.79
CA GLY A 34 4.30 -9.27 4.87
C GLY A 34 3.86 -9.79 3.51
N SER A 35 3.03 -10.83 3.56
CA SER A 35 2.39 -11.45 2.40
C SER A 35 1.00 -10.87 2.19
N TRP A 36 0.72 -10.47 0.96
CA TRP A 36 -0.52 -9.84 0.55
C TRP A 36 -1.07 -10.57 -0.65
N VAL A 37 -2.36 -10.88 -0.62
CA VAL A 37 -3.00 -11.56 -1.73
C VAL A 37 -3.98 -10.62 -2.43
N ILE A 38 -3.91 -10.58 -3.76
CA ILE A 38 -4.87 -9.83 -4.57
C ILE A 38 -6.25 -10.45 -4.38
N THR A 39 -7.21 -9.61 -4.03
CA THR A 39 -8.62 -9.94 -3.89
C THR A 39 -9.44 -9.36 -5.03
N GLU A 40 -9.06 -8.18 -5.53
CA GLU A 40 -9.71 -7.49 -6.65
C GLU A 40 -8.63 -6.77 -7.46
N THR A 41 -8.79 -6.71 -8.79
CA THR A 41 -7.88 -6.02 -9.69
C THR A 41 -8.63 -5.53 -10.93
N ASP A 42 -8.35 -4.30 -11.34
CA ASP A 42 -8.79 -3.75 -12.63
C ASP A 42 -7.71 -3.91 -13.73
N ASP A 43 -6.52 -4.37 -13.35
CA ASP A 43 -5.40 -4.61 -14.26
C ASP A 43 -5.41 -6.06 -14.76
N SER A 44 -5.53 -6.22 -16.09
CA SER A 44 -5.50 -7.52 -16.78
C SER A 44 -4.17 -8.26 -16.69
N ALA A 45 -3.07 -7.59 -16.30
CA ALA A 45 -1.79 -8.23 -16.07
C ALA A 45 -1.75 -9.06 -14.77
N PHE A 46 -2.73 -8.84 -13.88
CA PHE A 46 -2.82 -9.50 -12.59
C PHE A 46 -4.16 -10.19 -12.40
N ALA A 47 -4.18 -11.18 -11.52
CA ALA A 47 -5.39 -11.94 -11.18
C ALA A 47 -5.58 -12.04 -9.66
N ALA A 48 -6.83 -12.15 -9.23
CA ALA A 48 -7.16 -12.46 -7.83
C ALA A 48 -6.52 -13.80 -7.43
N GLY A 49 -5.95 -13.85 -6.23
CA GLY A 49 -5.20 -14.99 -5.70
C GLY A 49 -3.69 -14.94 -5.91
N MET A 50 -3.19 -14.01 -6.72
CA MET A 50 -1.74 -13.73 -6.83
C MET A 50 -1.22 -13.10 -5.55
N ILE A 51 0.03 -13.42 -5.18
CA ILE A 51 0.62 -13.04 -3.89
C ILE A 51 1.81 -12.10 -4.11
N PHE A 52 1.82 -11.01 -3.35
CA PHE A 52 2.89 -10.02 -3.26
C PHE A 52 3.48 -10.09 -1.85
N GLU A 53 4.77 -10.44 -1.77
CA GLU A 53 5.52 -10.52 -0.52
C GLU A 53 6.49 -9.34 -0.43
N PHE A 54 6.16 -8.36 0.40
CA PHE A 54 7.04 -7.24 0.71
C PHE A 54 7.97 -7.66 1.85
N ARG A 55 9.28 -7.74 1.58
CA ARG A 55 10.27 -8.21 2.56
C ARG A 55 10.92 -7.07 3.33
N GLU A 56 11.47 -7.38 4.50
CA GLU A 56 12.18 -6.41 5.35
C GLU A 56 13.41 -5.80 4.66
N ASP A 57 14.09 -6.60 3.82
CA ASP A 57 15.26 -6.19 3.02
C ASP A 57 14.91 -5.29 1.81
N LYS A 58 13.63 -4.91 1.68
CA LYS A 58 13.08 -4.08 0.61
C LYS A 58 13.05 -4.74 -0.77
N SER A 59 13.21 -6.07 -0.83
CA SER A 59 12.83 -6.85 -2.00
C SER A 59 11.33 -7.11 -2.05
N LEU A 60 10.79 -7.27 -3.26
CA LEU A 60 9.41 -7.67 -3.52
C LEU A 60 9.44 -9.00 -4.28
N LEU A 61 8.69 -9.99 -3.80
CA LEU A 61 8.43 -11.21 -4.56
C LEU A 61 6.96 -11.21 -5.01
N ILE A 62 6.73 -11.56 -6.27
CA ILE A 62 5.39 -11.77 -6.81
C ILE A 62 5.29 -13.23 -7.26
N THR A 63 4.22 -13.90 -6.86
CA THR A 63 3.93 -15.28 -7.28
C THR A 63 2.49 -15.40 -7.74
N THR A 64 2.21 -16.41 -8.56
CA THR A 64 0.85 -16.72 -9.00
C THR A 64 -0.06 -17.20 -7.85
N GLY A 65 0.52 -17.60 -6.71
CA GLY A 65 -0.23 -17.95 -5.51
C GLY A 65 -1.29 -19.01 -5.76
N TYR A 66 -2.54 -18.69 -5.41
CA TYR A 66 -3.71 -19.52 -5.69
C TYR A 66 -4.60 -18.94 -6.78
N ALA A 67 -4.07 -18.03 -7.62
CA ALA A 67 -4.81 -17.49 -8.74
C ALA A 67 -5.29 -18.59 -9.68
N ASP A 68 -6.54 -18.43 -10.12
CA ASP A 68 -7.18 -19.30 -11.11
C ASP A 68 -6.74 -18.87 -12.52
N LEU A 69 -5.47 -19.13 -12.79
CA LEU A 69 -4.84 -18.95 -14.10
C LEU A 69 -4.69 -20.30 -14.77
N ASP A 70 -4.81 -20.32 -16.09
CA ASP A 70 -4.52 -21.52 -16.84
C ASP A 70 -3.02 -21.90 -16.73
N PRO A 71 -2.65 -23.16 -17.01
CA PRO A 71 -1.26 -23.59 -16.90
C PRO A 71 -0.27 -22.81 -17.80
N GLU A 72 -0.70 -22.38 -18.98
CA GLU A 72 0.15 -21.65 -19.94
C GLU A 72 0.42 -20.21 -19.47
N GLU A 73 -0.59 -19.57 -18.88
CA GLU A 73 -0.50 -18.26 -18.22
C GLU A 73 0.43 -18.32 -17.02
N LYS A 74 0.32 -19.35 -16.17
CA LYS A 74 1.23 -19.55 -15.03
C LYS A 74 2.68 -19.72 -15.49
N GLU A 75 2.90 -20.56 -16.50
CA GLU A 75 4.24 -20.77 -17.05
C GLU A 75 4.81 -19.49 -17.67
N SER A 76 3.97 -18.75 -18.41
CA SER A 76 4.35 -17.48 -19.02
C SER A 76 4.71 -16.43 -17.98
N PHE A 77 3.95 -16.34 -16.89
CA PHE A 77 4.25 -15.46 -15.76
C PHE A 77 5.58 -15.83 -15.09
N ASP A 78 5.74 -17.10 -14.74
CA ASP A 78 6.96 -17.58 -14.08
C ASP A 78 8.19 -17.39 -14.98
N ALA A 79 8.05 -17.58 -16.30
CA ALA A 79 9.12 -17.31 -17.26
C ALA A 79 9.45 -15.80 -17.36
N ALA A 80 8.43 -14.94 -17.35
CA ALA A 80 8.62 -13.49 -17.41
C ALA A 80 9.32 -12.92 -16.17
N TYR A 81 9.03 -13.48 -14.98
CA TYR A 81 9.57 -13.00 -13.71
C TYR A 81 10.82 -13.77 -13.23
N ARG A 82 11.21 -14.86 -13.90
CA ARG A 82 12.35 -15.73 -13.50
C ARG A 82 13.64 -14.97 -13.20
N ASP A 83 13.98 -14.02 -14.07
CA ASP A 83 15.23 -13.27 -13.99
C ASP A 83 15.01 -11.82 -13.54
N VAL A 84 13.80 -11.48 -13.09
CA VAL A 84 13.43 -10.11 -12.70
C VAL A 84 13.69 -9.93 -11.21
N SER A 85 14.42 -8.87 -10.86
CA SER A 85 14.55 -8.44 -9.47
C SER A 85 13.65 -7.24 -9.21
N LEU A 86 12.79 -7.34 -8.20
CA LEU A 86 11.93 -6.25 -7.76
C LEU A 86 12.38 -5.77 -6.39
N THR A 87 12.48 -4.45 -6.24
CA THR A 87 12.67 -3.80 -4.95
C THR A 87 11.62 -2.72 -4.78
N TYR A 88 11.30 -2.37 -3.54
CA TYR A 88 10.28 -1.37 -3.25
C TYR A 88 10.75 -0.32 -2.25
N ARG A 89 10.14 0.86 -2.33
CA ARG A 89 10.22 1.90 -1.32
C ARG A 89 8.82 2.44 -1.07
N SER A 90 8.36 2.37 0.17
CA SER A 90 7.12 3.01 0.59
C SER A 90 7.41 4.20 1.51
N SER A 91 6.53 5.18 1.46
CA SER A 91 6.56 6.37 2.31
C SER A 91 5.26 6.50 3.10
N PRO A 92 5.27 7.14 4.30
CA PRO A 92 4.04 7.33 5.09
C PRO A 92 2.98 8.23 4.45
N ASP A 93 3.32 8.93 3.37
CA ASP A 93 2.41 9.77 2.59
C ASP A 93 1.58 8.98 1.56
N GLY A 94 1.71 7.65 1.54
CA GLY A 94 1.04 6.79 0.58
C GLY A 94 1.82 6.61 -0.73
N THR A 95 3.07 7.07 -0.85
CA THR A 95 3.88 6.82 -2.05
C THR A 95 4.45 5.40 -2.04
N LEU A 96 4.30 4.66 -3.14
CA LEU A 96 4.97 3.37 -3.38
C LEU A 96 5.77 3.42 -4.68
N ASN A 97 7.06 3.15 -4.59
CA ASN A 97 7.95 3.04 -5.74
C ASN A 97 8.45 1.61 -5.86
N ILE A 98 8.20 0.95 -6.99
CA ILE A 98 8.79 -0.35 -7.32
C ILE A 98 9.88 -0.14 -8.36
N THR A 99 11.08 -0.63 -8.09
CA THR A 99 12.15 -0.71 -9.09
C THR A 99 12.25 -2.12 -9.60
N MET A 100 11.95 -2.30 -10.89
CA MET A 100 12.13 -3.55 -11.61
C MET A 100 13.49 -3.53 -12.31
N SER A 101 14.31 -4.55 -12.08
CA SER A 101 15.61 -4.71 -12.72
C SER A 101 15.62 -5.99 -13.55
N ILE A 102 15.90 -5.84 -14.84
CA ILE A 102 15.98 -6.94 -15.79
C ILE A 102 17.44 -7.05 -16.24
N PRO A 103 18.10 -8.21 -16.07
CA PRO A 103 19.46 -8.43 -16.54
C PRO A 103 19.60 -8.02 -18.01
N GLN A 104 20.66 -7.28 -18.32
CA GLN A 104 21.00 -6.79 -19.66
C GLN A 104 20.04 -5.74 -20.26
N LYS A 105 18.83 -5.52 -19.70
CA LYS A 105 17.88 -4.50 -20.16
C LYS A 105 17.83 -3.25 -19.27
N GLY A 106 18.39 -3.33 -18.06
CA GLY A 106 18.46 -2.21 -17.12
C GLY A 106 17.31 -2.21 -16.11
N SER A 107 17.04 -1.05 -15.53
CA SER A 107 16.04 -0.90 -14.47
C SER A 107 14.94 0.09 -14.87
N LEU A 108 13.70 -0.22 -14.49
CA LEU A 108 12.52 0.62 -14.62
C LEU A 108 12.00 0.99 -13.23
N LEU A 109 11.69 2.27 -13.03
CA LEU A 109 11.01 2.76 -11.83
C LEU A 109 9.52 2.92 -12.12
N ILE A 110 8.71 2.18 -11.39
CA ILE A 110 7.25 2.21 -11.42
C ILE A 110 6.80 3.00 -10.18
N ARG A 111 6.08 4.09 -10.40
CA ARG A 111 5.54 4.94 -9.33
C ARG A 111 4.07 4.64 -9.14
N MET A 112 3.66 4.55 -7.89
CA MET A 112 2.31 4.22 -7.49
C MET A 112 1.98 4.96 -6.19
N SER A 113 0.69 4.95 -5.87
CA SER A 113 0.18 5.31 -4.56
C SER A 113 -0.37 4.07 -3.85
N TYR A 114 -0.46 4.12 -2.53
CA TYR A 114 -1.09 3.08 -1.74
C TYR A 114 -1.90 3.65 -0.58
N GLU A 115 -2.96 2.93 -0.22
CA GLU A 115 -3.75 3.15 0.99
C GLU A 115 -3.75 1.86 1.81
N LEU A 116 -3.29 1.92 3.06
CA LEU A 116 -3.31 0.79 3.97
C LEU A 116 -4.28 1.05 5.14
N THR A 117 -5.30 0.21 5.25
CA THR A 117 -6.32 0.23 6.31
C THR A 117 -6.43 -1.14 6.97
N GLY A 118 -5.74 -1.32 8.10
CA GLY A 118 -5.69 -2.61 8.78
C GLY A 118 -5.04 -3.68 7.90
N ASP A 119 -5.80 -4.72 7.57
CA ASP A 119 -5.37 -5.82 6.71
C ASP A 119 -5.78 -5.65 5.23
N ARG A 120 -6.26 -4.46 4.85
CA ARG A 120 -6.57 -4.10 3.46
C ARG A 120 -5.52 -3.13 2.92
N LEU A 121 -4.91 -3.47 1.81
CA LEU A 121 -4.00 -2.62 1.05
C LEU A 121 -4.61 -2.35 -0.33
N ALA A 122 -4.69 -1.09 -0.74
CA ALA A 122 -5.00 -0.70 -2.11
C ALA A 122 -3.75 -0.07 -2.73
N VAL A 123 -3.36 -0.48 -3.93
CA VAL A 123 -2.24 0.09 -4.68
C VAL A 123 -2.77 0.58 -6.02
N THR A 124 -2.50 1.83 -6.35
CA THR A 124 -2.99 2.47 -7.58
C THR A 124 -1.80 3.04 -8.35
N ASP A 125 -1.70 2.70 -9.64
CA ASP A 125 -0.64 3.20 -10.52
C ASP A 125 -0.92 4.62 -11.06
N GLU A 126 -0.03 5.12 -11.93
CA GLU A 126 -0.17 6.45 -12.54
C GLU A 126 -1.35 6.55 -13.53
N ASP A 127 -1.80 5.42 -14.09
CA ASP A 127 -2.92 5.33 -15.03
C ASP A 127 -4.27 5.14 -14.32
N GLY A 128 -4.26 4.95 -12.99
CA GLY A 128 -5.43 4.80 -12.15
C GLY A 128 -5.91 3.35 -12.01
N LEU A 129 -5.16 2.37 -12.51
CA LEU A 129 -5.44 0.95 -12.30
C LEU A 129 -5.14 0.58 -10.85
N THR A 130 -6.07 -0.15 -10.23
CA THR A 130 -5.99 -0.44 -8.80
C THR A 130 -5.94 -1.94 -8.54
N LEU A 131 -4.99 -2.33 -7.68
CA LEU A 131 -4.86 -3.65 -7.09
C LEU A 131 -5.30 -3.59 -5.63
N ILE A 132 -6.22 -4.47 -5.25
CA ILE A 132 -6.72 -4.56 -3.88
C ILE A 132 -6.25 -5.86 -3.25
N PHE A 133 -5.62 -5.75 -2.08
CA PHE A 133 -5.04 -6.87 -1.37
C PHE A 133 -5.64 -7.06 0.02
N SER A 134 -5.61 -8.32 0.49
CA SER A 134 -5.77 -8.67 1.89
C SER A 134 -4.47 -9.27 2.45
N ARG A 135 -4.14 -8.98 3.71
CA ARG A 135 -3.01 -9.61 4.40
C ARG A 135 -3.26 -11.11 4.62
N GLN A 136 -2.21 -11.94 4.48
CA GLN A 136 -2.22 -13.36 4.83
C GLN A 136 -1.77 -13.62 6.27
#